data_AF-A0A7V4A024-F1
#
_entry.id   AF-A0A7V4A024-F1
#
_cell.length_a   1.000
_cell.length_b   1.000
_cell.length_c   1.000
_cell.angle_alpha   90.00
_cell.angle_beta   90.00
_cell.angle_gamma   90.00
#
_symmetry.space_group_name_H-M   'P 1'
#
loop_
_entity.id
_entity.type
_entity.pdbx_description
1 polymer ?
#
loop_
_entity_poly.entity_id
_entity_poly.type
_entity_poly.pdbx_seq_one_letter_code
_entity_poly.pdbx_strand_id
1 'polypeptide(L)'
;MKRWLALAWFLGLWALAAPLPQVYDRLEEALRQVRLENPTQALAALDRAQSLLRQESEGLPPVLRDATLLHLQDTRQAVLKQSRADLEARLLLVRHLVGKALYDGFFQAPSGEKAAYLARLSRATGLDPAQVQGVQNLSPEEARRRLESSYLQLMAEDLSRALAAPSRPEAYLSLARAYARFLVIQDSPQSTLKAQDFVQALARVSGGESFRPEVQKLIERASSWRKALAPT
;
A
#
# COMPACT_ATOMS: atom_id res chain seq x y z
N MET A 1 -49.81 31.94 -6.89
CA MET A 1 -49.40 30.64 -6.29
C MET A 1 -49.11 29.66 -7.41
N LYS A 2 -47.94 28.98 -7.38
CA LYS A 2 -47.38 27.97 -8.32
C LYS A 2 -46.00 28.36 -8.87
N ARG A 3 -45.04 28.60 -7.96
CA ARG A 3 -43.59 28.60 -8.24
C ARG A 3 -43.04 27.19 -7.99
N TRP A 4 -43.51 26.18 -8.73
CA TRP A 4 -43.19 24.77 -8.43
C TRP A 4 -42.54 24.00 -9.60
N LEU A 5 -42.20 24.67 -10.72
CA LEU A 5 -41.67 23.99 -11.91
C LEU A 5 -40.17 24.22 -12.18
N ALA A 6 -39.42 24.84 -11.26
CA ALA A 6 -37.98 25.11 -11.45
C ALA A 6 -37.06 24.22 -10.60
N LEU A 7 -37.55 23.13 -10.00
CA LEU A 7 -36.78 22.27 -9.11
C LEU A 7 -36.43 20.88 -9.69
N ALA A 8 -36.69 20.63 -10.97
CA ALA A 8 -36.44 19.33 -11.60
C ALA A 8 -35.09 19.21 -12.32
N TRP A 9 -34.29 20.28 -12.41
CA TRP A 9 -33.00 20.30 -13.10
C TRP A 9 -31.78 20.32 -12.15
N PHE A 10 -32.01 20.10 -10.86
CA PHE A 10 -30.96 19.96 -9.83
C PHE A 10 -30.87 18.54 -9.26
N LEU A 11 -31.40 17.54 -9.97
CA LEU A 11 -30.84 16.18 -9.92
C LEU A 11 -29.55 16.17 -10.74
N GLY A 12 -28.63 17.05 -10.35
CA GLY A 12 -27.27 17.08 -10.84
C GLY A 12 -26.72 15.70 -10.63
N LEU A 13 -26.21 15.14 -11.72
CA LEU A 13 -25.20 14.09 -11.78
C LEU A 13 -24.50 13.91 -10.42
N TRP A 14 -25.09 13.08 -9.56
CA TRP A 14 -24.33 12.35 -8.57
C TRP A 14 -23.48 11.44 -9.43
N ALA A 15 -22.30 11.92 -9.82
CA ALA A 15 -21.24 11.03 -10.23
C ALA A 15 -21.05 10.13 -9.01
N LEU A 16 -21.75 9.00 -9.01
CA LEU A 16 -21.59 7.94 -8.03
C LEU A 16 -20.12 7.61 -8.08
N ALA A 17 -19.36 8.12 -7.13
CA ALA A 17 -17.94 7.90 -7.18
C ALA A 17 -17.70 6.41 -7.05
N ALA A 18 -16.69 5.94 -7.79
CA ALA A 18 -16.39 4.53 -7.83
C ALA A 18 -16.00 4.05 -6.41
N PRO A 19 -16.56 2.94 -5.91
CA PRO A 19 -16.14 2.37 -4.63
C PRO A 19 -14.64 2.04 -4.66
N LEU A 20 -13.96 2.12 -3.51
CA LEU A 20 -12.49 1.98 -3.39
C LEU A 20 -11.90 0.78 -4.18
N PRO A 21 -12.51 -0.43 -4.20
CA PRO A 21 -12.03 -1.53 -5.05
C PRO A 21 -11.93 -1.21 -6.55
N GLN A 22 -12.84 -0.40 -7.08
CA GLN A 22 -12.83 0.04 -8.49
C GLN A 22 -11.76 1.10 -8.74
N VAL A 23 -11.56 2.03 -7.79
CA VAL A 23 -10.46 3.00 -7.83
C VAL A 23 -9.11 2.27 -7.89
N TYR A 24 -8.94 1.23 -7.05
CA TYR A 24 -7.78 0.36 -7.10
C TYR A 24 -7.62 -0.32 -8.47
N ASP A 25 -8.67 -0.91 -9.02
CA ASP A 25 -8.58 -1.64 -10.30
C ASP A 25 -8.13 -0.70 -11.45
N ARG A 26 -8.66 0.53 -11.51
CA ARG A 26 -8.25 1.55 -12.50
C ARG A 26 -6.83 2.04 -12.29
N LEU A 27 -6.44 2.28 -11.04
CA LEU A 27 -5.10 2.71 -10.69
C LEU A 27 -4.07 1.64 -11.05
N GLU A 28 -4.31 0.39 -10.67
CA GLU A 28 -3.41 -0.73 -10.96
C GLU A 28 -3.23 -0.94 -12.47
N GLU A 29 -4.29 -0.78 -13.26
CA GLU A 29 -4.19 -0.83 -14.72
C GLU A 29 -3.25 0.25 -15.28
N ALA A 30 -3.32 1.49 -14.76
CA ALA A 30 -2.37 2.53 -15.13
C ALA A 30 -0.94 2.16 -14.70
N LEU A 31 -0.76 1.71 -13.45
CA LEU A 31 0.56 1.39 -12.90
C LEU A 31 1.27 0.23 -13.62
N ARG A 32 0.55 -0.72 -14.21
CA ARG A 32 1.14 -1.82 -15.00
C ARG A 32 1.83 -1.35 -16.29
N GLN A 33 1.48 -0.16 -16.76
CA GLN A 33 2.06 0.45 -17.96
C GLN A 33 3.32 1.28 -17.64
N VAL A 34 3.67 1.43 -16.36
CA VAL A 34 4.87 2.16 -15.93
C VAL A 34 6.09 1.24 -16.06
N ARG A 35 6.83 1.42 -17.17
CA ARG A 35 7.98 0.60 -17.57
C ARG A 35 9.13 1.49 -18.05
N LEU A 36 10.36 1.18 -17.67
CA LEU A 36 11.52 2.01 -18.04
C LEU A 36 11.84 1.95 -19.53
N GLU A 37 11.49 0.86 -20.19
CA GLU A 37 11.73 0.61 -21.60
C GLU A 37 10.97 1.60 -22.51
N ASN A 38 9.88 2.19 -22.01
CA ASN A 38 9.12 3.22 -22.73
C ASN A 38 8.78 4.40 -21.79
N PRO A 39 9.72 5.33 -21.57
CA PRO A 39 9.56 6.44 -20.62
C PRO A 39 8.36 7.32 -20.94
N THR A 40 8.08 7.59 -22.22
CA THR A 40 6.93 8.41 -22.64
C THR A 40 5.61 7.76 -22.22
N GLN A 41 5.45 6.46 -22.48
CA GLN A 41 4.27 5.71 -22.04
C GLN A 41 4.17 5.65 -20.52
N ALA A 42 5.30 5.45 -19.83
CA ALA A 42 5.33 5.41 -18.37
C ALA A 42 4.90 6.73 -17.75
N LEU A 43 5.40 7.87 -18.25
CA LEU A 43 5.00 9.20 -17.77
C LEU A 43 3.51 9.46 -18.03
N ALA A 44 2.99 9.12 -19.21
CA ALA A 44 1.56 9.24 -19.51
C ALA A 44 0.68 8.34 -18.61
N ALA A 45 1.17 7.15 -18.26
CA ALA A 45 0.50 6.27 -17.32
C ALA A 45 0.49 6.84 -15.88
N LEU A 46 1.59 7.45 -15.44
CA LEU A 46 1.65 8.14 -14.15
C LEU A 46 0.72 9.38 -14.11
N ASP A 47 0.63 10.14 -15.20
CA ASP A 47 -0.27 11.30 -15.29
C ASP A 47 -1.75 10.89 -15.22
N ARG A 48 -2.10 9.75 -15.84
CA ARG A 48 -3.43 9.13 -15.68
C ARG A 48 -3.68 8.68 -14.24
N ALA A 49 -2.72 8.01 -13.61
CA ALA A 49 -2.82 7.59 -12.20
C ALA A 49 -3.03 8.78 -11.25
N GLN A 50 -2.27 9.88 -11.43
CA GLN A 50 -2.45 11.10 -10.66
C GLN A 50 -3.82 11.75 -10.89
N SER A 51 -4.30 11.76 -12.14
CA SER A 51 -5.61 12.32 -12.48
C SER A 51 -6.74 11.52 -11.83
N LEU A 52 -6.67 10.18 -11.90
CA LEU A 52 -7.61 9.28 -11.20
C LEU A 52 -7.65 9.59 -9.71
N LEU A 53 -6.50 9.72 -9.04
CA LEU A 53 -6.46 10.02 -7.60
C LEU A 53 -6.92 11.44 -7.24
N ARG A 54 -6.92 12.40 -8.17
CA ARG A 54 -7.43 13.76 -7.92
C ARG A 54 -8.93 13.87 -8.18
N GLN A 55 -9.44 13.10 -9.13
CA GLN A 55 -10.82 13.19 -9.63
C GLN A 55 -11.74 12.13 -9.01
N GLU A 56 -11.20 10.95 -8.71
CA GLU A 56 -11.95 9.74 -8.33
C GLU A 56 -11.34 9.10 -7.07
N SER A 57 -11.26 9.85 -5.96
CA SER A 57 -10.68 9.39 -4.71
C SER A 57 -11.70 9.10 -3.60
N GLU A 58 -12.97 8.92 -3.93
CA GLU A 58 -13.97 8.60 -2.91
C GLU A 58 -13.64 7.23 -2.29
N GLY A 59 -13.71 7.17 -0.96
CA GLY A 59 -13.25 6.00 -0.20
C GLY A 59 -11.74 5.88 0.01
N LEU A 60 -10.91 6.73 -0.61
CA LEU A 60 -9.48 6.86 -0.25
C LEU A 60 -9.30 8.02 0.74
N PRO A 61 -8.88 7.75 1.99
CA PRO A 61 -8.64 8.82 2.98
C PRO A 61 -7.69 9.90 2.46
N PRO A 62 -7.96 11.21 2.70
CA PRO A 62 -7.13 12.31 2.17
C PRO A 62 -5.64 12.17 2.45
N VAL A 63 -5.27 11.74 3.67
CA VAL A 63 -3.87 11.52 4.05
C VAL A 63 -3.20 10.44 3.18
N LEU A 64 -3.90 9.34 2.90
CA LEU A 64 -3.39 8.27 2.04
C LEU A 64 -3.34 8.70 0.58
N ARG A 65 -4.34 9.45 0.11
CA ARG A 65 -4.34 10.03 -1.24
C ARG A 65 -3.13 10.95 -1.45
N ASP A 66 -2.91 11.88 -0.53
CA ASP A 66 -1.85 12.89 -0.65
C ASP A 66 -0.47 12.21 -0.58
N ALA A 67 -0.29 11.22 0.31
CA ALA A 67 0.93 10.40 0.34
C ALA A 67 1.12 9.57 -0.95
N THR A 68 0.04 9.04 -1.53
CA THR A 68 0.11 8.29 -2.79
C THR A 68 0.49 9.20 -3.95
N LEU A 69 -0.08 10.41 -4.03
CA LEU A 69 0.28 11.43 -5.02
C LEU A 69 1.75 11.84 -4.91
N LEU A 70 2.26 12.01 -3.70
CA LEU A 70 3.69 12.26 -3.46
C LEU A 70 4.57 11.15 -4.03
N HIS A 71 4.24 9.88 -3.75
CA HIS A 71 5.03 8.76 -4.28
C HIS A 71 4.86 8.54 -5.79
N LEU A 72 3.72 8.93 -6.39
CA LEU A 72 3.61 8.98 -7.85
C LEU A 72 4.54 10.04 -8.45
N GLN A 73 4.72 11.17 -7.78
CA GLN A 73 5.69 12.19 -8.19
C GLN A 73 7.13 11.67 -8.08
N ASP A 74 7.47 10.96 -7.00
CA ASP A 74 8.77 10.30 -6.86
C ASP A 74 8.99 9.22 -7.95
N THR A 75 7.93 8.48 -8.30
CA THR A 75 7.96 7.47 -9.37
C THR A 75 8.27 8.13 -10.71
N ARG A 76 7.69 9.31 -10.98
CA ARG A 76 8.00 10.12 -12.18
C ARG A 76 9.48 10.47 -12.23
N GLN A 77 10.05 10.90 -11.10
CA GLN A 77 11.49 11.19 -11.01
C GLN A 77 12.35 9.96 -11.26
N ALA A 78 11.95 8.78 -10.76
CA ALA A 78 12.67 7.54 -11.02
C ALA A 78 12.68 7.15 -12.51
N VAL A 79 11.56 7.35 -13.23
CA VAL A 79 11.49 7.16 -14.69
C VAL A 79 12.43 8.11 -15.42
N LEU A 80 12.41 9.40 -15.06
CA LEU A 80 13.29 10.41 -15.68
C LEU A 80 14.77 10.12 -15.44
N LYS A 81 15.11 9.58 -14.26
CA LYS A 81 16.47 9.16 -13.90
C LYS A 81 16.85 7.78 -14.41
N GLN A 82 15.93 7.04 -15.05
CA GLN A 82 16.11 5.64 -15.46
C GLN A 82 16.56 4.73 -14.30
N SER A 83 16.09 5.03 -13.08
CA SER A 83 16.46 4.28 -11.87
C SER A 83 15.47 3.16 -11.61
N ARG A 84 15.87 1.92 -11.89
CA ARG A 84 15.02 0.73 -11.71
C ARG A 84 14.67 0.47 -10.24
N ALA A 85 15.66 0.51 -9.35
CA ALA A 85 15.44 0.26 -7.93
C ALA A 85 14.51 1.31 -7.31
N ASP A 86 14.68 2.58 -7.66
CA ASP A 86 13.78 3.63 -7.19
C ASP A 86 12.38 3.45 -7.77
N LEU A 87 12.26 3.17 -9.07
CA LEU A 87 10.95 2.96 -9.70
C LEU A 87 10.19 1.83 -9.00
N GLU A 88 10.83 0.67 -8.82
CA GLU A 88 10.20 -0.49 -8.17
C GLU A 88 9.81 -0.17 -6.72
N ALA A 89 10.68 0.49 -5.95
CA ALA A 89 10.40 0.87 -4.56
C ALA A 89 9.22 1.85 -4.45
N ARG A 90 9.15 2.88 -5.32
CA ARG A 90 8.06 3.86 -5.29
C ARG A 90 6.73 3.24 -5.73
N LEU A 91 6.75 2.38 -6.75
CA LEU A 91 5.57 1.64 -7.18
C LEU A 91 5.05 0.69 -6.07
N LEU A 92 5.93 0.08 -5.28
CA LEU A 92 5.53 -0.71 -4.10
C LEU A 92 4.80 0.16 -3.07
N LEU A 93 5.34 1.33 -2.75
CA LEU A 93 4.73 2.26 -1.78
C LEU A 93 3.36 2.75 -2.25
N VAL A 94 3.22 3.14 -3.51
CA VAL A 94 1.93 3.53 -4.10
C VAL A 94 0.89 2.41 -3.92
N ARG A 95 1.24 1.17 -4.29
CA ARG A 95 0.32 0.03 -4.15
C ARG A 95 -0.05 -0.27 -2.71
N HIS A 96 0.89 -0.19 -1.78
CA HIS A 96 0.64 -0.51 -0.37
C HIS A 96 -0.09 0.60 0.38
N LEU A 97 0.03 1.88 0.00
CA LEU A 97 -0.82 2.94 0.55
C LEU A 97 -2.29 2.76 0.16
N VAL A 98 -2.55 2.34 -1.08
CA VAL A 98 -3.91 1.96 -1.50
C VAL A 98 -4.32 0.65 -0.82
N GLY A 99 -3.39 -0.29 -0.65
CA GLY A 99 -3.54 -1.50 0.15
C GLY A 99 -3.96 -1.20 1.60
N LYS A 100 -3.40 -0.17 2.23
CA LYS A 100 -3.81 0.31 3.56
C LYS A 100 -5.27 0.75 3.58
N ALA A 101 -5.70 1.53 2.60
CA ALA A 101 -7.11 1.92 2.49
C ALA A 101 -8.02 0.70 2.26
N LEU A 102 -7.59 -0.29 1.48
CA LEU A 102 -8.33 -1.54 1.26
C LEU A 102 -8.40 -2.39 2.54
N TYR A 103 -7.32 -2.41 3.33
CA TYR A 103 -7.27 -3.08 4.63
C TYR A 103 -8.26 -2.46 5.62
N ASP A 104 -8.25 -1.13 5.75
CA ASP A 104 -9.18 -0.44 6.65
C ASP A 104 -10.62 -0.56 6.16
N GLY A 105 -10.82 -0.43 4.84
CA GLY A 105 -12.12 -0.61 4.19
C GLY A 105 -12.71 -2.01 4.41
N PHE A 106 -11.89 -3.06 4.44
CA PHE A 106 -12.36 -4.42 4.75
C PHE A 106 -13.04 -4.51 6.13
N PHE A 107 -12.52 -3.81 7.15
CA PHE A 107 -13.12 -3.81 8.49
C PHE A 107 -14.39 -2.96 8.59
N GLN A 108 -14.58 -2.02 7.68
CA GLN A 108 -15.74 -1.11 7.65
C GLN A 108 -16.84 -1.58 6.68
N ALA A 109 -16.48 -2.43 5.70
CA ALA A 109 -17.38 -2.87 4.65
C ALA A 109 -18.49 -3.81 5.17
N PRO A 110 -19.71 -3.72 4.60
CA PRO A 110 -20.76 -4.71 4.83
C PRO A 110 -20.30 -6.13 4.47
N SER A 111 -20.86 -7.15 5.13
CA SER A 111 -20.45 -8.55 4.94
C SER A 111 -20.45 -9.02 3.48
N GLY A 112 -21.37 -8.54 2.64
CA GLY A 112 -21.44 -8.87 1.21
C GLY A 112 -20.31 -8.28 0.35
N GLU A 113 -19.60 -7.27 0.85
CA GLU A 113 -18.57 -6.53 0.11
C GLU A 113 -17.14 -6.87 0.55
N LYS A 114 -16.97 -7.42 1.76
CA LYS A 114 -15.67 -7.76 2.36
C LYS A 114 -14.75 -8.59 1.45
N ALA A 115 -15.32 -9.55 0.72
CA ALA A 115 -14.54 -10.40 -0.19
C ALA A 115 -13.89 -9.59 -1.33
N ALA A 116 -14.56 -8.55 -1.84
CA ALA A 116 -14.00 -7.68 -2.87
C ALA A 116 -12.79 -6.92 -2.35
N TYR A 117 -12.87 -6.36 -1.14
CA TYR A 117 -11.75 -5.67 -0.48
C TYR A 117 -10.55 -6.62 -0.27
N LEU A 118 -10.77 -7.83 0.27
CA LEU A 118 -9.69 -8.80 0.49
C LEU A 118 -8.99 -9.21 -0.81
N ALA A 119 -9.74 -9.43 -1.90
CA ALA A 119 -9.15 -9.80 -3.19
C ALA A 119 -8.27 -8.67 -3.76
N ARG A 120 -8.67 -7.41 -3.59
CA ARG A 120 -7.85 -6.26 -4.01
C ARG A 120 -6.68 -6.04 -3.08
N LEU A 121 -6.87 -6.20 -1.77
CA LEU A 121 -5.79 -6.13 -0.77
C LEU A 121 -4.68 -7.14 -1.10
N SER A 122 -5.04 -8.40 -1.34
CA SER A 122 -4.09 -9.45 -1.70
C SER A 122 -3.28 -9.10 -2.95
N ARG A 123 -3.94 -8.62 -4.02
CA ARG A 123 -3.24 -8.19 -5.24
C ARG A 123 -2.37 -6.95 -5.03
N ALA A 124 -2.82 -5.98 -4.23
CA ALA A 124 -2.09 -4.74 -3.97
C ALA A 124 -0.80 -4.98 -3.18
N THR A 125 -0.83 -5.88 -2.20
CA THR A 125 0.25 -6.07 -1.23
C THR A 125 1.00 -7.40 -1.39
N GLY A 126 0.60 -8.21 -2.37
CA GLY A 126 1.21 -9.51 -2.64
C GLY A 126 1.02 -10.51 -1.50
N LEU A 127 -0.13 -10.48 -0.81
CA LEU A 127 -0.53 -11.59 0.06
C LEU A 127 -0.97 -12.76 -0.80
N ASP A 128 -0.56 -13.97 -0.42
CA ASP A 128 -1.03 -15.19 -1.09
C ASP A 128 -2.54 -15.34 -0.90
N PRO A 129 -3.32 -15.74 -1.92
CA PRO A 129 -4.75 -16.04 -1.78
C PRO A 129 -5.07 -16.98 -0.59
N ALA A 130 -4.20 -17.95 -0.28
CA ALA A 130 -4.36 -18.84 0.85
C ALA A 130 -4.27 -18.11 2.22
N GLN A 131 -3.48 -17.03 2.30
CA GLN A 131 -3.36 -16.22 3.52
C GLN A 131 -4.63 -15.43 3.82
N VAL A 132 -5.37 -15.02 2.79
CA VAL A 132 -6.64 -14.25 2.93
C VAL A 132 -7.90 -15.12 2.88
N GLN A 133 -7.78 -16.41 2.54
CA GLN A 133 -8.93 -17.30 2.42
C GLN A 133 -9.70 -17.45 3.75
N GLY A 134 -11.01 -17.17 3.70
CA GLY A 134 -11.90 -17.32 4.85
C GLY A 134 -11.79 -16.20 5.89
N VAL A 135 -10.88 -15.23 5.73
CA VAL A 135 -10.72 -14.10 6.65
C VAL A 135 -12.01 -13.29 6.82
N GLN A 136 -12.81 -13.15 5.76
CA GLN A 136 -14.10 -12.45 5.80
C GLN A 136 -15.15 -13.06 6.74
N ASN A 137 -14.98 -14.34 7.11
CA ASN A 137 -15.93 -15.09 7.94
C ASN A 137 -15.54 -15.08 9.43
N LEU A 138 -14.38 -14.51 9.76
CA LEU A 138 -13.88 -14.42 11.12
C LEU A 138 -14.47 -13.20 11.84
N SER A 139 -14.41 -13.20 13.18
CA SER A 139 -14.63 -11.97 13.94
C SER A 139 -13.60 -10.89 13.53
N PRO A 140 -13.91 -9.58 13.69
CA PRO A 140 -12.97 -8.52 13.33
C PRO A 140 -11.59 -8.66 14.01
N GLU A 141 -11.55 -9.13 15.25
CA GLU A 141 -10.31 -9.32 16.01
C GLU A 141 -9.49 -10.50 15.48
N GLU A 142 -10.12 -11.63 15.17
CA GLU A 142 -9.45 -12.79 14.57
C GLU A 142 -8.98 -12.50 13.14
N ALA A 143 -9.80 -11.81 12.34
CA ALA A 143 -9.44 -11.38 10.99
C ALA A 143 -8.21 -10.47 11.02
N ARG A 144 -8.18 -9.49 11.93
CA ARG A 144 -7.03 -8.61 12.16
C ARG A 144 -5.79 -9.39 12.54
N ARG A 145 -5.87 -10.24 13.57
CA ARG A 145 -4.74 -11.07 14.01
C ARG A 145 -4.17 -11.93 12.87
N ARG A 146 -5.03 -12.53 12.06
CA ARG A 146 -4.62 -13.37 10.92
C ARG A 146 -3.93 -12.57 9.82
N LEU A 147 -4.48 -11.41 9.44
CA LEU A 147 -3.87 -10.55 8.43
C LEU A 147 -2.54 -9.96 8.92
N GLU A 148 -2.50 -9.42 10.15
CA GLU A 148 -1.28 -8.87 10.74
C GLU A 148 -0.18 -9.93 10.84
N SER A 149 -0.51 -11.14 11.28
CA SER A 149 0.44 -12.27 11.31
C SER A 149 1.03 -12.57 9.92
N SER A 150 0.19 -12.51 8.88
CA SER A 150 0.62 -12.75 7.49
C SER A 150 1.56 -11.63 7.00
N TYR A 151 1.22 -10.37 7.29
CA TYR A 151 2.07 -9.22 6.96
C TYR A 151 3.40 -9.24 7.70
N LEU A 152 3.40 -9.59 8.99
CA LEU A 152 4.62 -9.68 9.79
C LEU A 152 5.54 -10.81 9.34
N GLN A 153 4.98 -11.95 8.92
CA GLN A 153 5.77 -13.01 8.32
C GLN A 153 6.49 -12.51 7.06
N LEU A 154 5.76 -11.93 6.11
CA LEU A 154 6.35 -11.46 4.85
C LEU A 154 7.32 -10.29 5.07
N MET A 155 7.03 -9.42 6.04
CA MET A 155 7.94 -8.36 6.45
C MET A 155 9.26 -8.91 7.00
N ALA A 156 9.21 -9.95 7.84
CA ALA A 156 10.41 -10.60 8.33
C ALA A 156 11.24 -11.20 7.19
N GLU A 157 10.60 -11.86 6.22
CA GLU A 157 11.27 -12.37 5.01
C GLU A 157 11.95 -11.26 4.20
N ASP A 158 11.27 -10.12 4.02
CA ASP A 158 11.81 -8.95 3.33
C ASP A 158 13.00 -8.32 4.08
N LEU A 159 12.94 -8.22 5.40
CA LEU A 159 14.04 -7.72 6.23
C LEU A 159 15.25 -8.69 6.21
N SER A 160 15.02 -10.00 6.27
CA SER A 160 16.09 -11.01 6.12
C SER A 160 16.74 -10.94 4.74
N ARG A 161 15.95 -10.76 3.68
CA ARG A 161 16.49 -10.50 2.33
C ARG A 161 17.35 -9.24 2.29
N ALA A 162 16.94 -8.17 2.97
CA ALA A 162 17.74 -6.94 3.02
C ALA A 162 19.11 -7.13 3.70
N LEU A 163 19.19 -7.96 4.75
CA LEU A 163 20.46 -8.30 5.42
C LEU A 163 21.40 -9.13 4.52
N ALA A 164 20.82 -10.10 3.81
CA ALA A 164 21.54 -11.02 2.94
C ALA A 164 21.84 -10.43 1.54
N ALA A 165 21.32 -9.24 1.23
CA ALA A 165 21.43 -8.64 -0.09
C ALA A 165 22.91 -8.44 -0.51
N PRO A 166 23.29 -8.91 -1.71
CA PRO A 166 24.65 -8.78 -2.23
C PRO A 166 24.96 -7.36 -2.71
N SER A 167 23.95 -6.51 -2.89
CA SER A 167 24.10 -5.14 -3.39
C SER A 167 23.20 -4.15 -2.63
N ARG A 168 23.60 -2.86 -2.63
CA ARG A 168 22.80 -1.78 -2.02
C ARG A 168 21.41 -1.63 -2.66
N PRO A 169 21.25 -1.67 -4.00
CA PRO A 169 19.93 -1.61 -4.62
C PRO A 169 18.99 -2.74 -4.18
N GLU A 170 19.50 -3.97 -4.05
CA GLU A 170 18.71 -5.11 -3.58
C GLU A 170 18.32 -4.98 -2.10
N ALA A 171 19.24 -4.49 -1.26
CA ALA A 171 18.96 -4.18 0.13
C ALA A 171 17.87 -3.10 0.24
N TYR A 172 18.00 -2.04 -0.56
CA TYR A 172 17.05 -0.92 -0.60
C TYR A 172 15.65 -1.39 -0.99
N LEU A 173 15.54 -2.17 -2.07
CA LEU A 173 14.26 -2.68 -2.55
C LEU A 173 13.60 -3.63 -1.54
N SER A 174 14.38 -4.52 -0.94
CA SER A 174 13.87 -5.46 0.08
C SER A 174 13.37 -4.71 1.31
N LEU A 175 14.13 -3.72 1.78
CA LEU A 175 13.74 -2.89 2.92
C LEU A 175 12.53 -2.00 2.58
N ALA A 176 12.43 -1.47 1.36
CA ALA A 176 11.28 -0.70 0.90
C ALA A 176 10.01 -1.58 0.87
N ARG A 177 10.13 -2.85 0.48
CA ARG A 177 9.02 -3.81 0.53
C ARG A 177 8.57 -4.09 1.97
N ALA A 178 9.52 -4.31 2.89
CA ALA A 178 9.21 -4.46 4.31
C ALA A 178 8.49 -3.23 4.88
N TYR A 179 8.98 -2.03 4.56
CA TYR A 179 8.34 -0.77 4.97
C TYR A 179 6.93 -0.63 4.40
N ALA A 180 6.74 -0.94 3.12
CA ALA A 180 5.43 -0.89 2.47
C ALA A 180 4.42 -1.84 3.15
N ARG A 181 4.85 -3.04 3.57
CA ARG A 181 4.01 -3.95 4.37
C ARG A 181 3.66 -3.39 5.73
N PHE A 182 4.63 -2.77 6.41
CA PHE A 182 4.40 -2.11 7.70
C PHE A 182 3.32 -1.04 7.59
N LEU A 183 3.34 -0.20 6.54
CA LEU A 183 2.35 0.86 6.34
C LEU A 183 0.90 0.36 6.29
N VAL A 184 0.67 -0.88 5.84
CA VAL A 184 -0.68 -1.49 5.79
C VAL A 184 -1.21 -1.79 7.19
N ILE A 185 -0.33 -2.19 8.11
CA ILE A 185 -0.71 -2.63 9.47
C ILE A 185 -0.25 -1.68 10.58
N GLN A 186 0.28 -0.51 10.22
CA GLN A 186 0.95 0.42 11.16
C GLN A 186 0.06 0.88 12.32
N ASP A 187 -1.26 0.90 12.11
CA ASP A 187 -2.24 1.34 13.11
C ASP A 187 -2.66 0.22 14.08
N SER A 188 -1.99 -0.94 14.03
CA SER A 188 -2.24 -2.00 15.00
C SER A 188 -1.92 -1.49 16.41
N PRO A 189 -2.83 -1.69 17.38
CA PRO A 189 -2.57 -1.33 18.77
C PRO A 189 -1.44 -2.14 19.40
N GLN A 190 -1.04 -3.26 18.78
CA GLN A 190 0.07 -4.10 19.23
C GLN A 190 1.41 -3.76 18.57
N SER A 191 1.43 -2.79 17.63
CA SER A 191 2.65 -2.44 16.93
C SER A 191 3.69 -1.83 17.86
N THR A 192 4.89 -2.41 17.86
CA THR A 192 6.10 -1.83 18.48
C THR A 192 7.03 -1.19 17.46
N LEU A 193 6.66 -1.23 16.17
CA LEU A 193 7.41 -0.68 15.04
C LEU A 193 6.97 0.75 14.74
N LYS A 194 7.91 1.59 14.31
CA LYS A 194 7.62 2.96 13.85
C LYS A 194 8.07 3.15 12.41
N ALA A 195 7.30 3.95 11.65
CA ALA A 195 7.68 4.32 10.28
C ALA A 195 9.09 4.94 10.22
N GLN A 196 9.45 5.72 11.23
CA GLN A 196 10.76 6.37 11.33
C GLN A 196 11.93 5.36 11.35
N ASP A 197 11.76 4.19 11.96
CA ASP A 197 12.81 3.16 12.01
C ASP A 197 13.14 2.65 10.59
N PHE A 198 12.11 2.43 9.77
CA PHE A 198 12.28 2.04 8.37
C PHE A 198 12.89 3.16 7.52
N VAL A 199 12.43 4.40 7.70
CA VAL A 199 12.95 5.57 6.97
C VAL A 199 14.43 5.78 7.26
N GLN A 200 14.86 5.64 8.53
CA GLN A 200 16.27 5.73 8.90
C GLN A 200 17.11 4.61 8.28
N ALA A 201 16.62 3.36 8.31
CA ALA A 201 17.31 2.25 7.67
C ALA A 201 17.42 2.44 6.15
N LEU A 202 16.37 2.92 5.48
CA LEU A 202 16.38 3.23 4.04
C LEU A 202 17.37 4.35 3.71
N ALA A 203 17.41 5.41 4.52
CA ALA A 203 18.36 6.50 4.35
C ALA A 203 19.82 6.02 4.44
N ARG A 204 20.12 5.13 5.39
CA ARG A 204 21.47 4.55 5.52
C ARG A 204 21.86 3.70 4.32
N VAL A 205 20.96 2.83 3.84
CA VAL A 205 21.20 2.04 2.62
C VAL A 205 21.50 2.96 1.44
N SER A 206 20.68 4.01 1.26
CA SER A 206 20.84 4.99 0.18
C SER A 206 22.13 5.80 0.30
N GLY A 207 22.51 6.18 1.53
CA GLY A 207 23.73 6.93 1.83
C GLY A 207 25.01 6.11 1.75
N GLY A 208 24.91 4.78 1.65
CA GLY A 208 26.08 3.89 1.71
C GLY A 208 26.63 3.70 3.13
N GLU A 209 25.83 4.02 4.14
CA GLU A 209 26.16 3.81 5.54
C GLU A 209 25.85 2.38 5.99
N SER A 210 26.40 1.99 7.15
CA SER A 210 26.06 0.70 7.76
C SER A 210 24.59 0.70 8.20
N PHE A 211 23.77 -0.16 7.58
CA PHE A 211 22.32 -0.28 7.80
C PHE A 211 21.90 -1.60 8.47
N ARG A 212 22.79 -2.59 8.51
CA ARG A 212 22.48 -3.94 9.03
C ARG A 212 22.05 -3.93 10.50
N PRO A 213 22.68 -3.15 11.40
CA PRO A 213 22.21 -3.05 12.78
C PRO A 213 20.77 -2.55 12.90
N GLU A 214 20.35 -1.61 12.06
CA GLU A 214 18.99 -1.06 12.05
C GLU A 214 17.99 -2.10 11.55
N VAL A 215 18.33 -2.83 10.49
CA VAL A 215 17.50 -3.91 9.96
C VAL A 215 17.37 -5.05 10.97
N GLN A 216 18.43 -5.40 11.70
CA GLN A 216 18.37 -6.41 12.75
C GLN A 216 17.39 -6.01 13.86
N LYS A 217 17.41 -4.75 14.31
CA LYS A 217 16.44 -4.22 15.29
C LYS A 217 15.00 -4.28 14.78
N LEU A 218 14.78 -3.99 13.49
CA LEU A 218 13.45 -4.14 12.86
C LEU A 218 12.96 -5.59 12.91
N ILE A 219 13.83 -6.56 12.63
CA ILE A 219 13.49 -8.00 12.71
C ILE A 219 13.11 -8.40 14.13
N GLU A 220 13.87 -7.97 15.13
CA GLU A 220 13.60 -8.26 16.55
C GLU A 220 12.23 -7.73 16.97
N ARG A 221 11.90 -6.48 16.60
CA ARG A 221 10.60 -5.85 16.90
C ARG A 221 9.45 -6.53 16.15
N ALA A 222 9.60 -6.81 14.86
CA ALA A 222 8.61 -7.53 14.07
C ALA A 222 8.33 -8.93 14.65
N SER A 223 9.38 -9.62 15.10
CA SER A 223 9.27 -10.94 15.73
C SER A 223 8.59 -10.87 17.10
N SER A 224 8.90 -9.86 17.91
CA SER A 224 8.24 -9.62 19.20
C SER A 224 6.74 -9.36 19.02
N TRP A 225 6.38 -8.49 18.07
CA TRP A 225 4.98 -8.23 17.73
C TRP A 225 4.27 -9.50 17.24
N ARG A 226 4.89 -10.29 16.35
CA ARG A 226 4.31 -11.55 15.89
C ARG A 226 4.05 -12.54 17.05
N LYS A 227 4.94 -12.60 18.04
CA LYS A 227 4.74 -13.45 19.24
C LYS A 227 3.57 -12.95 20.09
N ALA A 228 3.39 -11.64 20.22
CA ALA A 228 2.27 -11.05 20.97
C ALA A 228 0.89 -11.31 20.31
N LEU A 229 0.86 -11.56 18.99
CA LEU A 229 -0.36 -11.93 18.27
C LEU A 229 -0.76 -13.40 18.40
N ALA A 230 0.13 -14.26 18.90
CA ALA A 230 -0.19 -15.69 19.04
C ALA A 230 -1.37 -15.88 20.00
N PRO A 231 -2.32 -16.79 19.69
CA PRO A 231 -3.43 -17.07 20.60
C PRO A 231 -2.88 -17.57 21.94
N THR A 232 -3.31 -16.92 23.02
CA THR A 232 -3.10 -17.37 24.41
C THR A 232 -3.92 -18.60 24.71
#